data_AF-A0A496XEW4-F1
#
_entry.id   AF-A0A496XEW4-F1
#
_cell.length_a   1.000
_cell.length_b   1.000
_cell.length_c   1.000
_cell.angle_alpha   90.00
_cell.angle_beta   90.00
_cell.angle_gamma   90.00
#
_symmetry.space_group_name_H-M   'P 1'
#
loop_
_entity.id
_entity.type
_entity.pdbx_description
1 polymer ?
#
loop_
_entity_poly.entity_id
_entity_poly.type
_entity_poly.pdbx_seq_one_letter_code
_entity_poly.pdbx_strand_id
1 'polypeptide(L)'
;LELGVDDGVIVARTDSLGAGLTKQIAVTHTVGDLGDQYNSFLDLEELEHADMEHGDVIINHHGKLMRPKRLPSNLYQFRKGTGEDRCVLDSITSLQNGADLLWIETEKPHVAQIGGMVSRIREVIPNAKLVYNNSPSFNWTLNFRQQIFDAWSEAGKDVSAYDRDDLMSVAYDDTELAAEADERIRTFQADSAREAGIFHHLITLPTYHTVALSTDNLAKEYFGEQGMLGYVKGVQRKEIREGIACVKHQNMAGSDLGDEHKEYFAGDAALKAGGKDNTMNQFG
;
A
#
# COMPACT_ATOMS: atom_id res chain seq x y z
N LEU A 1 24.09 -22.72 1.93
CA LEU A 1 23.53 -21.58 2.70
C LEU A 1 22.17 -22.01 3.23
N GLU A 2 21.75 -21.48 4.38
CA GLU A 2 20.75 -22.05 5.31
C GLU A 2 19.55 -22.81 4.71
N LEU A 3 18.94 -22.33 3.63
CA LEU A 3 17.81 -22.99 2.94
C LEU A 3 18.05 -23.33 1.45
N GLY A 4 19.20 -22.96 0.88
CA GLY A 4 19.50 -23.17 -0.54
C GLY A 4 18.64 -22.33 -1.51
N VAL A 5 18.14 -21.17 -1.07
CA VAL A 5 17.37 -20.24 -1.89
C VAL A 5 18.30 -19.12 -2.35
N ASP A 6 19.00 -19.36 -3.45
CA ASP A 6 20.03 -18.44 -3.95
C ASP A 6 19.44 -17.15 -4.56
N ASP A 7 18.21 -17.22 -5.08
CA ASP A 7 17.49 -16.10 -5.73
C ASP A 7 16.41 -15.47 -4.83
N GLY A 8 16.61 -15.51 -3.51
CA GLY A 8 15.70 -14.86 -2.56
C GLY A 8 15.67 -13.35 -2.78
N VAL A 9 14.48 -12.76 -2.86
CA VAL A 9 14.30 -11.31 -3.09
C VAL A 9 14.01 -10.58 -1.79
N ILE A 10 14.76 -9.51 -1.52
CA ILE A 10 14.58 -8.63 -0.36
C ILE A 10 13.92 -7.32 -0.80
N VAL A 11 12.75 -7.04 -0.23
CA VAL A 11 12.07 -5.74 -0.38
C VAL A 11 12.35 -4.89 0.86
N ALA A 12 13.09 -3.80 0.69
CA ALA A 12 13.36 -2.85 1.77
C ALA A 12 12.27 -1.77 1.80
N ARG A 13 11.51 -1.73 2.89
CA ARG A 13 10.47 -0.73 3.14
C ARG A 13 11.03 0.44 3.96
N THR A 14 10.71 1.67 3.54
CA THR A 14 10.88 2.87 4.36
C THR A 14 9.54 3.54 4.66
N ASP A 15 9.39 3.99 5.90
CA ASP A 15 8.26 4.77 6.42
C ASP A 15 8.68 6.23 6.70
N SER A 16 9.89 6.64 6.27
CA SER A 16 10.47 7.94 6.58
C SER A 16 9.61 9.13 6.12
N LEU A 17 8.80 8.96 5.08
CA LEU A 17 7.95 10.02 4.55
C LEU A 17 6.95 10.53 5.60
N GLY A 18 6.28 9.60 6.29
CA GLY A 18 5.35 9.90 7.38
C GLY A 18 5.99 9.94 8.77
N ALA A 19 7.18 9.36 8.94
CA ALA A 19 7.86 9.32 10.24
C ALA A 19 8.57 10.65 10.55
N GLY A 20 8.00 11.43 11.46
CA GLY A 20 8.61 12.67 11.97
C GLY A 20 9.47 12.51 13.22
N LEU A 21 9.64 11.28 13.72
CA LEU A 21 10.23 11.00 15.03
C LEU A 21 11.27 9.88 14.96
N THR A 22 12.24 9.91 15.87
CA THR A 22 13.20 8.82 16.11
C THR A 22 13.37 8.54 17.59
N LYS A 23 13.60 7.26 17.94
CA LYS A 23 13.95 6.88 19.31
C LYS A 23 15.42 7.07 19.63
N GLN A 24 16.27 6.88 18.63
CA GLN A 24 17.72 6.87 18.78
C GLN A 24 18.34 8.05 18.04
N ILE A 25 19.45 8.54 18.60
CA ILE A 25 20.41 9.37 17.90
C ILE A 25 21.47 8.39 17.39
N ALA A 26 21.72 8.40 16.08
CA ALA A 26 22.62 7.44 15.47
C ALA A 26 24.05 7.67 15.96
N VAL A 27 24.80 6.59 16.14
CA VAL A 27 26.25 6.70 16.38
C VAL A 27 26.90 7.15 15.09
N THR A 28 27.77 8.15 15.17
CA THR A 28 28.61 8.61 14.06
C THR A 28 30.08 8.61 14.50
N HIS A 29 30.96 8.21 13.58
CA HIS A 29 32.41 8.16 13.78
C HIS A 29 33.12 9.25 12.97
N THR A 30 32.58 9.59 11.79
CA THR A 30 33.16 10.59 10.90
C THR A 30 32.07 11.43 10.26
N VAL A 31 32.34 12.72 10.06
CA VAL A 31 31.46 13.64 9.34
C VAL A 31 31.12 13.07 7.96
N GLY A 32 29.82 13.02 7.64
CA GLY A 32 29.28 12.49 6.40
C GLY A 32 28.99 10.99 6.38
N ASP A 33 29.28 10.23 7.45
CA ASP A 33 28.83 8.83 7.53
C ASP A 33 27.29 8.73 7.67
N LEU A 34 26.74 7.51 7.57
CA LEU A 34 25.28 7.32 7.63
C LEU A 34 24.68 7.81 8.94
N GLY A 35 25.41 7.68 10.05
CA GLY A 35 24.97 8.18 11.35
C GLY A 35 24.88 9.71 11.38
N ASP A 36 25.88 10.39 10.81
CA ASP A 36 25.89 11.84 10.68
C ASP A 36 24.78 12.33 9.75
N GLN A 37 24.61 11.69 8.59
CA GLN A 37 23.53 12.00 7.64
C GLN A 37 22.15 11.83 8.30
N TYR A 38 21.93 10.74 9.04
CA TYR A 38 20.68 10.52 9.77
C TYR A 38 20.43 11.61 10.83
N ASN A 39 21.43 11.89 11.66
CA ASN A 39 21.34 12.91 12.70
C ASN A 39 21.20 14.33 12.12
N SER A 40 21.70 14.57 10.91
CA SER A 40 21.58 15.85 10.22
C SER A 40 20.13 16.25 9.95
N PHE A 41 19.17 15.32 9.99
CA PHE A 41 17.75 15.62 9.84
C PHE A 41 17.04 16.00 11.14
N LEU A 42 17.69 15.85 12.30
CA LEU A 42 17.10 16.21 13.59
C LEU A 42 16.71 17.70 13.64
N ASP A 43 15.61 18.00 14.32
CA ASP A 43 15.22 19.37 14.63
C ASP A 43 16.02 19.83 15.85
N LEU A 44 17.06 20.63 15.58
CA LEU A 44 18.08 21.02 16.55
C LEU A 44 17.92 22.49 16.94
N GLU A 45 18.05 22.77 18.23
CA GLU A 45 18.13 24.11 18.79
C GLU A 45 19.55 24.36 19.29
N GLU A 46 20.15 25.47 18.86
CA GLU A 46 21.42 25.95 19.42
C GLU A 46 21.14 26.56 20.80
N LEU A 47 21.93 26.19 21.80
CA LEU A 47 21.78 26.67 23.16
C LEU A 47 23.14 27.08 23.71
N GLU A 48 23.13 28.17 24.45
CA GLU A 48 24.25 28.53 25.31
C GLU A 48 24.22 27.69 26.59
N HIS A 49 25.38 27.50 27.21
CA HIS A 49 25.48 26.69 28.43
C HIS A 49 24.59 27.22 29.56
N ALA A 50 24.35 28.53 29.61
CA ALA A 50 23.51 29.17 30.62
C ALA A 50 22.02 28.81 30.51
N ASP A 51 21.56 28.36 29.33
CA ASP A 51 20.16 28.07 29.03
C ASP A 51 19.84 26.56 29.15
N MET A 52 20.79 25.74 29.60
CA MET A 52 20.62 24.29 29.75
C MET A 52 19.84 23.94 31.02
N GLU A 53 18.87 23.04 30.88
CA GLU A 53 18.09 22.53 32.01
C GLU A 53 18.61 21.17 32.52
N HIS A 54 18.28 20.82 33.77
CA HIS A 54 18.63 19.51 34.33
C HIS A 54 17.97 18.38 33.54
N GLY A 55 18.79 17.48 32.97
CA GLY A 55 18.32 16.33 32.22
C GLY A 55 18.23 16.54 30.70
N ASP A 56 18.63 17.72 30.20
CA ASP A 56 18.79 17.96 28.78
C ASP A 56 19.80 16.99 28.15
N VAL A 57 19.45 16.51 26.96
CA VAL A 57 20.34 15.70 26.11
C VAL A 57 20.87 16.62 25.02
N ILE A 58 22.19 16.77 24.95
CA ILE A 58 22.89 17.61 23.98
C ILE A 58 23.74 16.73 23.08
N ILE A 59 23.82 17.10 21.80
CA ILE A 59 24.75 16.51 20.84
C ILE A 59 25.77 17.54 20.40
N ASN A 60 26.97 17.08 20.05
CA ASN A 60 27.90 17.88 19.27
C ASN A 60 27.56 17.69 17.78
N HIS A 61 27.08 18.75 17.13
CA HIS A 61 26.80 18.75 15.70
C HIS A 61 27.71 19.76 15.01
N HIS A 62 28.72 19.26 14.28
CA HIS A 62 29.76 20.04 13.60
C HIS A 62 30.44 21.12 14.48
N GLY A 63 30.75 20.78 15.74
CA GLY A 63 31.45 21.67 16.66
C GLY A 63 30.54 22.55 17.51
N LYS A 64 29.22 22.47 17.33
CA LYS A 64 28.22 23.21 18.11
C LYS A 64 27.49 22.29 19.08
N LEU A 65 27.22 22.79 20.28
CA LEU A 65 26.34 22.12 21.24
C LEU A 65 24.89 22.39 20.84
N MET A 66 24.18 21.34 20.45
CA MET A 66 22.81 21.44 19.96
C MET A 66 21.90 20.52 20.78
N ARG A 67 20.69 21.01 21.12
CA ARG A 67 19.65 20.20 21.74
C ARG A 67 18.64 19.73 20.68
N PRO A 68 18.52 18.42 20.42
CA PRO A 68 17.44 17.90 19.60
C PRO A 68 16.10 18.06 20.32
N LYS A 69 15.09 18.59 19.62
CA LYS A 69 13.73 18.68 20.14
C LYS A 69 13.24 17.29 20.52
N ARG A 70 12.73 17.17 21.74
CA ARG A 70 12.38 15.90 22.37
C ARG A 70 10.99 15.96 22.99
N LEU A 71 10.19 14.93 22.76
CA LEU A 71 8.86 14.78 23.34
C LEU A 71 8.93 14.16 24.76
N PRO A 72 7.91 14.35 25.61
CA PRO A 72 7.82 13.67 26.91
C PRO A 72 7.88 12.13 26.83
N SER A 73 7.49 11.55 25.69
CA SER A 73 7.64 10.12 25.38
C SER A 73 9.09 9.68 25.10
N ASN A 74 10.04 10.59 25.21
CA ASN A 74 11.46 10.39 24.95
C ASN A 74 11.73 9.95 23.49
N LEU A 75 11.09 10.64 22.55
CA LEU A 75 11.34 10.58 21.11
C LEU A 75 11.88 11.92 20.64
N TYR A 76 12.84 11.90 19.72
CA TYR A 76 13.40 13.09 19.08
C TYR A 76 12.67 13.40 17.78
N GLN A 77 12.60 14.68 17.42
CA GLN A 77 11.91 15.15 16.23
C GLN A 77 12.89 15.35 15.07
N PHE A 78 12.45 14.97 13.86
CA PHE A 78 13.08 15.43 12.62
C PHE A 78 12.50 16.77 12.21
N ARG A 79 13.27 17.56 11.46
CA ARG A 79 12.75 18.80 10.85
C ARG A 79 11.61 18.47 9.89
N LYS A 80 10.57 19.31 9.89
CA LYS A 80 9.46 19.22 8.92
C LYS A 80 10.00 19.34 7.49
N GLY A 81 9.36 18.64 6.55
CA GLY A 81 9.73 18.66 5.13
C GLY A 81 10.92 17.76 4.75
N THR A 82 11.53 17.05 5.69
CA THR A 82 12.68 16.16 5.41
C THR A 82 12.30 14.73 5.00
N GLY A 83 11.00 14.42 4.90
CA GLY A 83 10.50 13.06 4.67
C GLY A 83 11.03 12.43 3.37
N GLU A 84 10.94 13.17 2.27
CA GLU A 84 11.41 12.68 0.96
C GLU A 84 12.92 12.48 0.94
N ASP A 85 13.69 13.41 1.52
CA ASP A 85 15.15 13.31 1.59
C ASP A 85 15.60 12.07 2.37
N ARG A 86 14.92 11.78 3.48
CA ARG A 86 15.17 10.58 4.29
C ARG A 86 14.77 9.31 3.55
N CYS A 87 13.63 9.29 2.85
CA CYS A 87 13.25 8.15 2.00
C CYS A 87 14.28 7.86 0.91
N VAL A 88 14.84 8.90 0.28
CA VAL A 88 15.88 8.75 -0.75
C VAL A 88 17.16 8.18 -0.13
N LEU A 89 17.59 8.68 1.03
CA LEU A 89 18.74 8.13 1.77
C LEU A 89 18.53 6.66 2.14
N ASP A 90 17.39 6.33 2.75
CA ASP A 90 17.04 4.96 3.16
C ASP A 90 17.07 4.00 1.96
N SER A 91 16.50 4.44 0.84
CA SER A 91 16.36 3.65 -0.38
C SER A 91 17.72 3.37 -1.03
N ILE A 92 18.55 4.39 -1.21
CA ILE A 92 19.90 4.23 -1.75
C ILE A 92 20.72 3.32 -0.84
N THR A 93 20.67 3.56 0.48
CA THR A 93 21.37 2.76 1.48
C THR A 93 20.92 1.30 1.42
N SER A 94 19.63 1.04 1.31
CA SER A 94 19.09 -0.33 1.23
C SER A 94 19.61 -1.09 0.01
N LEU A 95 19.55 -0.48 -1.18
CA LEU A 95 20.03 -1.11 -2.41
C LEU A 95 21.55 -1.34 -2.41
N GLN A 96 22.32 -0.42 -1.82
CA GLN A 96 23.76 -0.58 -1.67
C GLN A 96 24.16 -1.69 -0.69
N ASN A 97 23.24 -2.12 0.18
CA ASN A 97 23.50 -3.07 1.26
C ASN A 97 22.65 -4.35 1.17
N GLY A 98 22.21 -4.71 -0.05
CA GLY A 98 21.68 -6.05 -0.34
C GLY A 98 20.17 -6.16 -0.55
N ALA A 99 19.42 -5.05 -0.56
CA ALA A 99 18.03 -5.09 -1.01
C ALA A 99 17.94 -5.16 -2.55
N ASP A 100 16.92 -5.85 -3.05
CA ASP A 100 16.66 -5.98 -4.50
C ASP A 100 15.59 -5.00 -4.96
N LEU A 101 14.60 -4.73 -4.10
CA LEU A 101 13.45 -3.88 -4.38
C LEU A 101 13.23 -2.90 -3.24
N LEU A 102 12.60 -1.77 -3.58
CA LEU A 102 12.24 -0.72 -2.63
C LEU A 102 10.72 -0.67 -2.41
N TRP A 103 10.31 -0.32 -1.20
CA TRP A 103 8.95 0.10 -0.90
C TRP A 103 9.04 1.43 -0.15
N ILE A 104 8.50 2.50 -0.72
CA ILE A 104 8.34 3.79 -0.02
C ILE A 104 6.87 3.92 0.36
N GLU A 105 6.56 3.90 1.66
CA GLU A 105 5.18 4.11 2.11
C GLU A 105 4.80 5.58 1.89
N THR A 106 3.68 5.82 1.21
CA THR A 106 3.19 7.16 0.88
C THR A 106 1.89 7.50 1.61
N GLU A 107 1.63 8.79 1.80
CA GLU A 107 0.41 9.30 2.44
C GLU A 107 -0.75 9.47 1.45
N LYS A 108 -0.47 9.48 0.14
CA LYS A 108 -1.45 9.68 -0.93
C LYS A 108 -1.00 9.04 -2.26
N PRO A 109 -1.93 8.68 -3.16
CA PRO A 109 -1.60 8.17 -4.49
C PRO A 109 -1.24 9.33 -5.43
N HIS A 110 0.05 9.67 -5.53
CA HIS A 110 0.52 10.79 -6.35
C HIS A 110 1.77 10.43 -7.18
N VAL A 111 1.58 10.25 -8.49
CA VAL A 111 2.63 9.76 -9.40
C VAL A 111 3.87 10.66 -9.41
N ALA A 112 3.71 11.98 -9.46
CA ALA A 112 4.87 12.88 -9.52
C ALA A 112 5.70 12.90 -8.22
N GLN A 113 5.08 12.67 -7.05
CA GLN A 113 5.78 12.67 -5.77
C GLN A 113 6.69 11.44 -5.68
N ILE A 114 6.13 10.26 -5.97
CA ILE A 114 6.92 9.03 -5.99
C ILE A 114 7.96 9.05 -7.13
N GLY A 115 7.59 9.58 -8.31
CA GLY A 115 8.50 9.75 -9.44
C GLY A 115 9.69 10.66 -9.12
N GLY A 116 9.46 11.76 -8.39
CA GLY A 116 10.51 12.67 -7.93
C GLY A 116 11.53 12.00 -7.01
N MET A 117 11.05 11.22 -6.02
CA MET A 117 11.94 10.44 -5.15
C MET A 117 12.71 9.37 -5.93
N VAL A 118 12.04 8.65 -6.85
CA VAL A 118 12.69 7.59 -7.64
C VAL A 118 13.73 8.16 -8.60
N SER A 119 13.49 9.33 -9.19
CA SER A 119 14.48 10.01 -10.03
C SER A 119 15.77 10.25 -9.25
N ARG A 120 15.67 10.80 -8.04
CA ARG A 120 16.82 11.05 -7.15
C ARG A 120 17.55 9.76 -6.74
N ILE A 121 16.80 8.68 -6.50
CA ILE A 121 17.42 7.36 -6.22
C ILE A 121 18.16 6.83 -7.45
N ARG A 122 17.58 6.99 -8.65
CA ARG A 122 18.15 6.51 -9.92
C ARG A 122 19.36 7.30 -10.41
N GLU A 123 19.57 8.51 -9.91
CA GLU A 123 20.85 9.23 -10.09
C GLU A 123 22.03 8.44 -9.51
N VAL A 124 21.79 7.64 -8.47
CA VAL A 124 22.82 6.79 -7.83
C VAL A 124 22.69 5.32 -8.24
N ILE A 125 21.46 4.79 -8.28
CA ILE A 125 21.16 3.38 -8.62
C ILE A 125 20.19 3.34 -9.83
N PRO A 126 20.69 3.42 -11.08
CA PRO A 126 19.86 3.65 -12.26
C PRO A 126 18.76 2.63 -12.52
N ASN A 127 18.95 1.40 -12.05
CA ASN A 127 18.01 0.29 -12.22
C ASN A 127 17.09 0.06 -11.01
N ALA A 128 17.04 0.99 -10.03
CA ALA A 128 16.17 0.87 -8.87
C ALA A 128 14.71 0.62 -9.28
N LYS A 129 14.06 -0.33 -8.61
CA LYS A 129 12.68 -0.77 -8.84
C LYS A 129 11.87 -0.72 -7.57
N LEU A 130 10.60 -0.35 -7.70
CA LEU A 130 9.69 -0.20 -6.56
C LEU A 130 8.59 -1.27 -6.54
N VAL A 131 8.27 -1.72 -5.34
CA VAL A 131 6.98 -2.28 -4.95
C VAL A 131 6.13 -1.13 -4.43
N TYR A 132 4.92 -0.96 -4.97
CA TYR A 132 4.03 0.13 -4.60
C TYR A 132 2.71 -0.38 -4.01
N ASN A 133 2.39 0.13 -2.83
CA ASN A 133 1.11 -0.09 -2.17
C ASN A 133 0.04 0.87 -2.71
N ASN A 134 -0.87 0.34 -3.52
CA ASN A 134 -2.12 1.02 -3.88
C ASN A 134 -3.07 0.94 -2.68
N SER A 135 -2.76 1.71 -1.63
CA SER A 135 -3.37 1.53 -0.32
C SER A 135 -4.89 1.68 -0.35
N PRO A 136 -5.65 0.73 0.24
CA PRO A 136 -7.09 0.88 0.39
C PRO A 136 -7.47 1.89 1.48
N SER A 137 -6.50 2.35 2.28
CA SER A 137 -6.69 3.45 3.24
C SER A 137 -6.74 4.82 2.56
N PHE A 138 -6.36 4.92 1.29
CA PHE A 138 -6.53 6.15 0.53
C PHE A 138 -7.98 6.32 0.11
N ASN A 139 -8.51 7.54 0.26
CA ASN A 139 -9.71 7.93 -0.48
C ASN A 139 -9.32 8.26 -1.92
N TRP A 140 -9.36 7.27 -2.81
CA TRP A 140 -8.90 7.38 -4.20
C TRP A 140 -9.63 8.50 -4.96
N THR A 141 -10.97 8.49 -4.96
CA THR A 141 -11.76 9.50 -5.67
C THR A 141 -11.45 10.91 -5.19
N LEU A 142 -11.40 11.15 -3.86
CA LEU A 142 -11.10 12.48 -3.34
C LEU A 142 -9.70 12.95 -3.75
N ASN A 143 -8.70 12.07 -3.59
CA ASN A 143 -7.32 12.40 -3.91
C ASN A 143 -7.16 12.77 -5.39
N PHE A 144 -7.75 12.00 -6.29
CA PHE A 144 -7.63 12.27 -7.72
C PHE A 144 -8.47 13.48 -8.13
N ARG A 145 -9.69 13.64 -7.64
CA ARG A 145 -10.51 14.84 -7.92
C ARG A 145 -9.82 16.12 -7.43
N GLN A 146 -9.20 16.11 -6.24
CA GLN A 146 -8.40 17.24 -5.77
C GLN A 146 -7.16 17.49 -6.65
N GLN A 147 -6.45 16.44 -7.07
CA GLN A 147 -5.33 16.59 -8.01
C GLN A 147 -5.77 17.19 -9.36
N ILE A 148 -6.93 16.81 -9.89
CA ILE A 148 -7.49 17.42 -11.11
C ILE A 148 -7.85 18.88 -10.86
N PHE A 149 -8.58 19.16 -9.77
CA PHE A 149 -8.99 20.51 -9.40
C PHE A 149 -7.78 21.45 -9.31
N ASP A 150 -6.73 21.03 -8.60
CA ASP A 150 -5.52 21.83 -8.40
C ASP A 150 -4.80 22.04 -9.75
N ALA A 151 -4.65 20.99 -10.56
CA ALA A 151 -4.03 21.09 -11.88
C ALA A 151 -4.81 22.00 -12.84
N TRP A 152 -6.14 21.95 -12.82
CA TRP A 152 -7.00 22.81 -13.64
C TRP A 152 -6.92 24.28 -13.19
N SER A 153 -6.93 24.51 -11.89
CA SER A 153 -6.77 25.83 -11.29
C SER A 153 -5.42 26.46 -11.68
N GLU A 154 -4.33 25.70 -11.55
CA GLU A 154 -2.98 26.13 -11.98
C GLU A 154 -2.90 26.39 -13.49
N ALA A 155 -3.63 25.64 -14.30
CA ALA A 155 -3.73 25.84 -15.74
C ALA A 155 -4.69 26.99 -16.15
N GLY A 156 -5.36 27.64 -15.19
CA GLY A 156 -6.30 28.73 -15.45
C GLY A 156 -7.66 28.30 -16.02
N LYS A 157 -8.02 27.02 -15.91
CA LYS A 157 -9.37 26.53 -16.25
C LYS A 157 -10.37 26.98 -15.18
N ASP A 158 -11.60 27.29 -15.60
CA ASP A 158 -12.65 27.70 -14.66
C ASP A 158 -13.08 26.51 -13.78
N VAL A 159 -12.79 26.63 -12.49
CA VAL A 159 -13.14 25.64 -11.46
C VAL A 159 -14.22 26.17 -10.50
N SER A 160 -14.84 27.32 -10.78
CA SER A 160 -15.81 27.97 -9.88
C SER A 160 -17.07 27.15 -9.61
N ALA A 161 -17.38 26.18 -10.46
CA ALA A 161 -18.48 25.23 -10.27
C ALA A 161 -18.18 24.12 -9.25
N TYR A 162 -16.92 23.99 -8.80
CA TYR A 162 -16.49 22.93 -7.90
C TYR A 162 -16.09 23.50 -6.53
N ASP A 163 -16.61 22.91 -5.47
CA ASP A 163 -16.10 23.12 -4.11
C ASP A 163 -15.01 22.09 -3.82
N ARG A 164 -13.77 22.57 -3.66
CA ARG A 164 -12.59 21.73 -3.44
C ARG A 164 -12.73 20.82 -2.20
N ASP A 165 -13.45 21.28 -1.19
CA ASP A 165 -13.62 20.57 0.07
C ASP A 165 -14.77 19.54 0.03
N ASP A 166 -15.65 19.60 -0.99
CA ASP A 166 -16.79 18.70 -1.20
C ASP A 166 -16.69 17.87 -2.49
N LEU A 167 -15.49 17.68 -3.03
CA LEU A 167 -15.28 16.96 -4.30
C LEU A 167 -15.69 15.48 -4.27
N MET A 168 -15.97 14.88 -3.10
CA MET A 168 -16.52 13.52 -2.99
C MET A 168 -18.03 13.43 -3.23
N SER A 169 -18.70 14.57 -3.37
CA SER A 169 -20.15 14.63 -3.53
C SER A 169 -20.62 13.89 -4.79
N VAL A 170 -21.75 13.21 -4.65
CA VAL A 170 -22.48 12.53 -5.76
C VAL A 170 -22.89 13.54 -6.83
N ALA A 171 -23.05 14.83 -6.45
CA ALA A 171 -23.35 15.90 -7.39
C ALA A 171 -22.28 16.07 -8.49
N TYR A 172 -21.07 15.56 -8.26
CA TYR A 172 -19.96 15.66 -9.21
C TYR A 172 -19.73 14.40 -10.06
N ASP A 173 -20.46 13.31 -9.87
CA ASP A 173 -20.17 12.01 -10.50
C ASP A 173 -20.18 12.06 -12.04
N ASP A 174 -21.07 12.86 -12.63
CA ASP A 174 -21.20 13.00 -14.08
C ASP A 174 -20.41 14.18 -14.67
N THR A 175 -19.52 14.81 -13.88
CA THR A 175 -18.74 15.98 -14.34
C THR A 175 -17.49 15.61 -15.11
N GLU A 176 -16.99 16.54 -15.92
CA GLU A 176 -15.71 16.38 -16.63
C GLU A 176 -14.54 16.16 -15.66
N LEU A 177 -14.58 16.80 -14.48
CA LEU A 177 -13.57 16.64 -13.44
C LEU A 177 -13.56 15.21 -12.89
N ALA A 178 -14.75 14.64 -12.65
CA ALA A 178 -14.86 13.25 -12.21
C ALA A 178 -14.42 12.26 -13.29
N ALA A 179 -14.81 12.49 -14.56
CA ALA A 179 -14.39 11.64 -15.67
C ALA A 179 -12.85 11.63 -15.86
N GLU A 180 -12.19 12.79 -15.75
CA GLU A 180 -10.73 12.85 -15.80
C GLU A 180 -10.09 12.18 -14.57
N ALA A 181 -10.65 12.37 -13.37
CA ALA A 181 -10.16 11.72 -12.16
C ALA A 181 -10.23 10.19 -12.24
N ASP A 182 -11.36 9.66 -12.71
CA ASP A 182 -11.56 8.22 -12.90
C ASP A 182 -10.62 7.64 -13.97
N GLU A 183 -10.37 8.39 -15.04
CA GLU A 183 -9.39 7.98 -16.06
C GLU A 183 -7.98 7.92 -15.46
N ARG A 184 -7.58 8.89 -14.63
CA ARG A 184 -6.28 8.85 -13.93
C ARG A 184 -6.19 7.71 -12.91
N ILE A 185 -7.28 7.37 -12.23
CA ILE A 185 -7.33 6.18 -11.35
C ILE A 185 -7.13 4.91 -12.20
N ARG A 186 -7.82 4.83 -13.35
CA ARG A 186 -7.72 3.68 -14.28
C ARG A 186 -6.31 3.50 -14.83
N THR A 187 -5.60 4.58 -15.16
CA THR A 187 -4.24 4.52 -15.72
C THR A 187 -3.15 4.56 -14.66
N PHE A 188 -3.46 4.81 -13.39
CA PHE A 188 -2.49 5.02 -12.31
C PHE A 188 -1.34 4.02 -12.31
N GLN A 189 -1.65 2.72 -12.39
CA GLN A 189 -0.62 1.67 -12.37
C GLN A 189 0.29 1.74 -13.60
N ALA A 190 -0.29 1.92 -14.80
CA ALA A 190 0.48 2.00 -16.03
C ALA A 190 1.38 3.25 -16.08
N ASP A 191 0.84 4.40 -15.66
CA ASP A 191 1.57 5.67 -15.67
C ASP A 191 2.69 5.65 -14.63
N SER A 192 2.42 5.18 -13.41
CA SER A 192 3.42 5.14 -12.34
C SER A 192 4.48 4.05 -12.53
N ALA A 193 4.16 2.94 -13.20
CA ALA A 193 5.18 1.99 -13.65
C ALA A 193 6.15 2.63 -14.67
N ARG A 194 5.59 3.39 -15.64
CA ARG A 194 6.37 4.09 -16.67
C ARG A 194 7.23 5.21 -16.11
N GLU A 195 6.64 6.05 -15.25
CA GLU A 195 7.22 7.33 -14.82
C GLU A 195 8.00 7.22 -13.51
N ALA A 196 7.59 6.33 -12.60
CA ALA A 196 8.19 6.17 -11.28
C ALA A 196 8.88 4.81 -11.09
N GLY A 197 9.05 4.01 -12.15
CA GLY A 197 9.82 2.77 -12.07
C GLY A 197 9.21 1.70 -11.15
N ILE A 198 7.89 1.76 -10.94
CA ILE A 198 7.18 0.76 -10.14
C ILE A 198 7.14 -0.55 -10.92
N PHE A 199 7.75 -1.57 -10.32
CA PHE A 199 7.83 -2.91 -10.87
C PHE A 199 6.65 -3.78 -10.45
N HIS A 200 6.16 -3.60 -9.21
CA HIS A 200 5.08 -4.40 -8.67
C HIS A 200 4.03 -3.52 -8.00
N HIS A 201 2.76 -3.72 -8.36
CA HIS A 201 1.61 -3.09 -7.73
C HIS A 201 0.87 -4.10 -6.88
N LEU A 202 0.58 -3.73 -5.64
CA LEU A 202 -0.28 -4.51 -4.74
C LEU A 202 -1.35 -3.63 -4.10
N ILE A 203 -2.40 -4.25 -3.60
CA ILE A 203 -3.31 -3.66 -2.61
C ILE A 203 -3.11 -4.53 -1.36
N THR A 204 -2.85 -3.94 -0.20
CA THR A 204 -2.46 -4.69 1.00
C THR A 204 -3.58 -5.57 1.56
N LEU A 205 -4.79 -5.04 1.67
CA LEU A 205 -5.94 -5.73 2.27
C LEU A 205 -7.23 -5.64 1.44
N PRO A 206 -7.20 -5.91 0.11
CA PRO A 206 -8.39 -5.85 -0.74
C PRO A 206 -9.42 -6.88 -0.32
N THR A 207 -8.96 -8.09 0.05
CA THR A 207 -9.82 -9.22 0.42
C THR A 207 -10.51 -9.02 1.77
N TYR A 208 -9.92 -8.23 2.68
CA TYR A 208 -10.60 -7.84 3.91
C TYR A 208 -11.89 -7.05 3.58
N HIS A 209 -11.77 -6.05 2.72
CA HIS A 209 -12.91 -5.22 2.31
C HIS A 209 -13.92 -6.00 1.46
N THR A 210 -13.49 -6.83 0.50
CA THR A 210 -14.42 -7.57 -0.37
C THR A 210 -15.17 -8.68 0.38
N VAL A 211 -14.54 -9.33 1.37
CA VAL A 211 -15.23 -10.30 2.24
C VAL A 211 -16.25 -9.60 3.13
N ALA A 212 -15.87 -8.49 3.76
CA ALA A 212 -16.79 -7.73 4.62
C ALA A 212 -18.01 -7.21 3.82
N LEU A 213 -17.78 -6.58 2.66
CA LEU A 213 -18.83 -6.04 1.81
C LEU A 213 -19.75 -7.13 1.24
N SER A 214 -19.18 -8.22 0.74
CA SER A 214 -19.99 -9.31 0.16
C SER A 214 -20.83 -10.02 1.22
N THR A 215 -20.29 -10.20 2.42
CA THR A 215 -21.03 -10.78 3.56
C THR A 215 -22.15 -9.87 4.04
N ASP A 216 -21.90 -8.56 4.18
CA ASP A 216 -22.90 -7.58 4.56
C ASP A 216 -24.06 -7.51 3.55
N ASN A 217 -23.75 -7.42 2.25
CA ASN A 217 -24.74 -7.43 1.18
C ASN A 217 -25.58 -8.72 1.18
N LEU A 218 -24.94 -9.89 1.35
CA LEU A 218 -25.66 -11.16 1.41
C LEU A 218 -26.56 -11.25 2.65
N ALA A 219 -26.04 -10.88 3.82
CA ALA A 219 -26.80 -10.94 5.07
C ALA A 219 -28.04 -10.03 5.03
N LYS A 220 -27.90 -8.81 4.49
CA LYS A 220 -29.00 -7.86 4.30
C LYS A 220 -30.13 -8.44 3.45
N GLU A 221 -29.80 -9.07 2.32
CA GLU A 221 -30.80 -9.64 1.42
C GLU A 221 -31.40 -10.93 1.98
N TYR A 222 -30.56 -11.82 2.52
CA TYR A 222 -30.98 -13.14 2.98
C TYR A 222 -31.85 -13.10 4.24
N PHE A 223 -31.52 -12.25 5.21
CA PHE A 223 -32.32 -12.05 6.42
C PHE A 223 -33.35 -10.92 6.27
N GLY A 224 -33.32 -10.19 5.16
CA GLY A 224 -34.34 -9.23 4.76
C GLY A 224 -35.50 -9.91 4.03
N GLU A 225 -36.20 -9.15 3.18
CA GLU A 225 -37.40 -9.62 2.48
C GLU A 225 -37.11 -10.64 1.36
N GLN A 226 -35.87 -10.71 0.85
CA GLN A 226 -35.54 -11.59 -0.27
C GLN A 226 -35.35 -13.06 0.12
N GLY A 227 -34.96 -13.36 1.37
CA GLY A 227 -34.71 -14.73 1.80
C GLY A 227 -33.70 -15.46 0.88
N MET A 228 -34.02 -16.69 0.51
CA MET A 228 -33.21 -17.49 -0.43
C MET A 228 -32.98 -16.79 -1.79
N LEU A 229 -33.89 -15.91 -2.24
CA LEU A 229 -33.72 -15.20 -3.51
C LEU A 229 -32.51 -14.25 -3.47
N GLY A 230 -32.16 -13.72 -2.29
CA GLY A 230 -30.96 -12.91 -2.09
C GLY A 230 -29.69 -13.67 -2.45
N TYR A 231 -29.55 -14.90 -1.93
CA TYR A 231 -28.44 -15.80 -2.28
C TYR A 231 -28.46 -16.19 -3.77
N VAL A 232 -29.62 -16.64 -4.28
CA VAL A 232 -29.73 -17.12 -5.67
C VAL A 232 -29.41 -16.03 -6.69
N LYS A 233 -29.91 -14.80 -6.49
CA LYS A 233 -29.69 -13.66 -7.39
C LYS A 233 -28.29 -13.05 -7.21
N GLY A 234 -27.83 -12.90 -5.96
CA GLY A 234 -26.58 -12.23 -5.62
C GLY A 234 -25.33 -13.06 -5.87
N VAL A 235 -25.44 -14.39 -5.71
CA VAL A 235 -24.29 -15.32 -5.73
C VAL A 235 -24.49 -16.39 -6.80
N GLN A 236 -25.41 -17.34 -6.60
CA GLN A 236 -25.45 -18.59 -7.39
C GLN A 236 -25.65 -18.36 -8.89
N ARG A 237 -26.59 -17.49 -9.29
CA ARG A 237 -26.81 -17.16 -10.70
C ARG A 237 -25.60 -16.48 -11.34
N LYS A 238 -24.86 -15.67 -10.58
CA LYS A 238 -23.66 -15.00 -11.09
C LYS A 238 -22.54 -16.00 -11.29
N GLU A 239 -22.25 -16.84 -10.29
CA GLU A 239 -21.23 -17.89 -10.40
C GLU A 239 -21.47 -18.81 -11.60
N ILE A 240 -22.72 -19.27 -11.81
CA ILE A 240 -23.08 -20.12 -12.95
C ILE A 240 -22.84 -19.40 -14.30
N ARG A 241 -23.25 -18.13 -14.40
CA ARG A 241 -23.16 -17.36 -15.67
C ARG A 241 -21.74 -16.92 -16.00
N GLU A 242 -20.94 -16.67 -14.97
CA GLU A 242 -19.54 -16.25 -15.09
C GLU A 242 -18.59 -17.46 -15.13
N GLY A 243 -19.09 -18.69 -14.95
CA GLY A 243 -18.29 -19.91 -14.99
C GLY A 243 -17.37 -20.10 -13.78
N ILE A 244 -17.74 -19.56 -12.61
CA ILE A 244 -16.97 -19.67 -11.38
C ILE A 244 -17.10 -21.09 -10.82
N ALA A 245 -15.98 -21.80 -10.71
CA ALA A 245 -15.94 -23.20 -10.28
C ALA A 245 -16.47 -23.44 -8.85
N CYS A 246 -16.48 -22.40 -8.00
CA CYS A 246 -16.98 -22.46 -6.62
C CYS A 246 -18.44 -22.91 -6.50
N VAL A 247 -19.27 -22.79 -7.55
CA VAL A 247 -20.64 -23.33 -7.53
C VAL A 247 -20.63 -24.85 -7.29
N LYS A 248 -19.59 -25.54 -7.78
CA LYS A 248 -19.27 -26.95 -7.51
C LYS A 248 -18.27 -27.06 -6.35
N HIS A 249 -18.63 -26.51 -5.20
CA HIS A 249 -17.72 -26.38 -4.04
C HIS A 249 -17.19 -27.71 -3.50
N GLN A 250 -17.90 -28.83 -3.68
CA GLN A 250 -17.39 -30.16 -3.29
C GLN A 250 -16.15 -30.54 -4.10
N ASN A 251 -16.18 -30.32 -5.42
CA ASN A 251 -15.02 -30.50 -6.30
C ASN A 251 -13.86 -29.59 -5.91
N MET A 252 -14.17 -28.32 -5.64
CA MET A 252 -13.15 -27.35 -5.21
C MET A 252 -12.53 -27.72 -3.85
N ALA A 253 -13.27 -28.43 -2.99
CA ALA A 253 -12.77 -28.98 -1.73
C ALA A 253 -12.04 -30.33 -1.89
N GLY A 254 -11.90 -30.84 -3.13
CA GLY A 254 -11.14 -32.04 -3.44
C GLY A 254 -11.91 -33.35 -3.27
N SER A 255 -13.25 -33.34 -3.32
CA SER A 255 -14.06 -34.57 -3.22
C SER A 255 -13.66 -35.61 -4.28
N ASP A 256 -13.46 -35.16 -5.51
CA ASP A 256 -13.13 -36.04 -6.65
C ASP A 256 -11.75 -36.67 -6.49
N LEU A 257 -10.75 -35.89 -6.05
CA LEU A 257 -9.41 -36.39 -5.73
C LEU A 257 -9.46 -37.46 -4.62
N GLY A 258 -10.29 -37.22 -3.61
CA GLY A 258 -10.51 -38.20 -2.55
C GLY A 258 -11.14 -39.49 -3.06
N ASP A 259 -12.10 -39.40 -3.97
CA ASP A 259 -12.77 -40.57 -4.56
C ASP A 259 -11.86 -41.35 -5.52
N GLU A 260 -11.06 -40.67 -6.34
CA GLU A 260 -10.04 -41.29 -7.19
C GLU A 260 -8.97 -42.01 -6.35
N HIS A 261 -8.51 -41.39 -5.25
CA HIS A 261 -7.54 -42.02 -4.36
C HIS A 261 -8.09 -43.29 -3.70
N LYS A 262 -9.36 -43.28 -3.27
CA LYS A 262 -10.02 -44.48 -2.73
C LYS A 262 -10.16 -45.56 -3.78
N GLU A 263 -10.54 -45.20 -5.00
CA GLU A 263 -10.66 -46.15 -6.13
C GLU A 263 -9.32 -46.78 -6.48
N TYR A 264 -8.23 -46.01 -6.47
CA TYR A 264 -6.88 -46.52 -6.69
C TYR A 264 -6.49 -47.62 -5.69
N PHE A 265 -6.84 -47.47 -4.41
CA PHE A 265 -6.47 -48.44 -3.37
C PHE A 265 -7.46 -49.59 -3.20
N ALA A 266 -8.77 -49.32 -3.31
CA ALA A 266 -9.84 -50.26 -2.98
C ALA A 266 -10.61 -50.81 -4.20
N GLY A 267 -10.33 -50.33 -5.41
CA GLY A 267 -11.04 -50.72 -6.63
C GLY A 267 -12.55 -50.59 -6.48
N ASP A 268 -13.28 -51.65 -6.83
CA ASP A 268 -14.75 -51.70 -6.77
C ASP A 268 -15.32 -51.56 -5.34
N ALA A 269 -14.51 -51.75 -4.29
CA ALA A 269 -14.93 -51.58 -2.90
C ALA A 269 -14.83 -50.13 -2.39
N ALA A 270 -14.41 -49.19 -3.24
CA ALA A 270 -14.24 -47.79 -2.87
C ALA A 270 -15.58 -47.11 -2.51
N LEU A 271 -15.67 -46.57 -1.30
CA LEU A 271 -16.79 -45.75 -0.83
C LEU A 271 -16.64 -44.30 -1.32
N LYS A 272 -17.23 -44.01 -2.48
CA LYS A 272 -17.20 -42.70 -3.13
C LYS A 272 -18.23 -41.73 -2.53
N ALA A 273 -17.90 -40.45 -2.48
CA ALA A 273 -18.84 -39.37 -2.18
C ALA A 273 -19.71 -39.03 -3.41
N GLY A 274 -19.24 -39.31 -4.62
CA GLY A 274 -20.00 -39.19 -5.87
C GLY A 274 -21.14 -40.21 -6.02
N GLY A 275 -22.14 -39.90 -6.86
CA GLY A 275 -23.28 -40.78 -7.11
C GLY A 275 -24.42 -40.10 -7.87
N LYS A 276 -25.50 -40.84 -8.13
CA LYS A 276 -26.69 -40.33 -8.85
C LYS A 276 -27.32 -39.11 -8.17
N ASP A 277 -27.31 -39.08 -6.84
CA ASP A 277 -27.90 -38.02 -6.02
C ASP A 277 -26.89 -36.93 -5.63
N ASN A 278 -25.72 -36.89 -6.28
CA ASN A 278 -24.73 -35.83 -6.07
C ASN A 278 -25.34 -34.47 -6.44
N THR A 279 -25.30 -33.52 -5.52
CA THR A 279 -25.85 -32.17 -5.69
C THR A 279 -25.21 -31.42 -6.86
N MET A 280 -23.98 -31.78 -7.24
CA MET A 280 -23.28 -31.17 -8.38
C MET A 280 -23.91 -31.49 -9.74
N ASN A 281 -24.71 -32.55 -9.83
CA ASN A 281 -25.45 -32.89 -11.06
C ASN A 281 -26.49 -31.83 -11.44
N GLN A 282 -26.80 -30.88 -10.54
CA GLN A 282 -27.70 -29.75 -10.81
C GLN A 282 -27.03 -28.63 -11.61
N PHE A 283 -25.70 -28.64 -11.75
CA PHE A 283 -24.92 -27.56 -12.36
C PHE A 283 -24.34 -27.91 -13.73
N GLY A 284 -24.81 -28.98 -14.37
CA GLY A 284 -24.35 -29.44 -15.69
C GLY A 284 -23.10 -30.31 -15.61
#